data_AF-A0A4Y1RAR1-F1
#
_entry.id   AF-A0A4Y1RAR1-F1
#
_cell.length_a   1.000
_cell.length_b   1.000
_cell.length_c   1.000
_cell.angle_alpha   90.00
_cell.angle_beta   90.00
_cell.angle_gamma   90.00
#
_symmetry.space_group_name_H-M   'P 1'
#
loop_
_entity.id
_entity.type
_entity.pdbx_description
1 polymer ?
#
loop_
_entity_poly.entity_id
_entity_poly.type
_entity_poly.pdbx_seq_one_letter_code
_entity_poly.pdbx_strand_id
1 'polypeptide(L)'
;MAALGKAPNSNSWATSTAQMPHTLLSSSSSSLVDPMGFPKRSISLRKTHPKAATRRTTSIHCALQSPSVLHFTNQPYNQPIITKEATSPKPNNSTHHHHQPPQWNLLQKGAAMAIDMVEGALVSRERQNPLPKTSDPRVQIAGNYAPVPEQPVRHSLPITGTIPECINGVYVRNGANPLFEPVAGHHLFDGDGMVHAVTIDSGSASYACRFTETQRLVQEREFGRPVFPKAIGELHGHSGIARLLLFYARGVLGLVDKNHGTGVANAGLVYHNDRLLAMSEDDLPYQVRVTKSGDLETVGRYDFNSQLGSTMIAHPKVDPESGSLFALSYDVVQKPYLKYFQVSPDGTKSPDVEIPLAGPTMMHDFAITENYVVIPDQQVVFKLQEMITGGSPVIYDKDKMSRFGILKKNAKNADDLVWVDSPDTFCFHLWNAWEEPESDEVVVIGSCMTRRTPSSTNATRASRACCPKSGSI
;
A
#
# COMPACT_ATOMS: atom_id res chain seq x y z
N MET A 1 -18.63 2.67 49.94
CA MET A 1 -17.54 3.67 49.95
C MET A 1 -16.26 2.94 50.31
N ALA A 2 -15.49 2.55 49.30
CA ALA A 2 -14.21 1.87 49.47
C ALA A 2 -13.11 2.94 49.50
N ALA A 3 -12.40 3.03 50.61
CA ALA A 3 -11.19 3.82 50.75
C ALA A 3 -10.06 2.84 51.12
N LEU A 4 -9.28 2.43 50.13
CA LEU A 4 -8.06 1.66 50.34
C LEU A 4 -6.89 2.64 50.45
N GLY A 5 -6.36 2.72 51.67
CA GLY A 5 -5.14 3.45 51.99
C GLY A 5 -3.90 2.73 51.46
N LYS A 6 -2.96 3.53 50.96
CA LYS A 6 -1.59 3.14 50.63
C LYS A 6 -0.80 2.84 51.90
N ALA A 7 0.05 1.81 51.84
CA ALA A 7 1.26 1.68 52.64
C ALA A 7 2.32 0.86 51.84
N PRO A 8 3.62 1.02 52.15
CA PRO A 8 4.72 0.95 51.20
C PRO A 8 5.44 -0.41 51.21
N ASN A 9 6.23 -0.69 50.16
CA ASN A 9 7.24 -1.74 50.21
C ASN A 9 8.59 -1.23 49.69
N SER A 10 9.54 -1.17 50.61
CA SER A 10 10.98 -1.19 50.35
C SER A 10 11.44 -2.64 50.17
N ASN A 11 12.28 -2.93 49.18
CA ASN A 11 13.54 -3.68 49.35
C ASN A 11 14.23 -3.94 48.00
N SER A 12 15.34 -3.24 47.83
CA SER A 12 16.66 -3.70 47.40
C SER A 12 16.87 -4.99 46.58
N TRP A 13 17.57 -4.77 45.44
CA TRP A 13 18.73 -5.50 44.89
C TRP A 13 18.54 -6.90 44.28
N ALA A 14 18.73 -6.99 42.96
CA ALA A 14 19.59 -7.98 42.29
C ALA A 14 19.85 -7.58 40.82
N THR A 15 20.94 -6.85 40.59
CA THR A 15 21.59 -6.71 39.27
C THR A 15 22.44 -7.95 39.00
N SER A 16 22.14 -8.69 37.93
CA SER A 16 23.02 -9.74 37.40
C SER A 16 23.84 -9.17 36.25
N THR A 17 25.12 -8.90 36.52
CA THR A 17 26.16 -8.63 35.53
C THR A 17 26.95 -9.91 35.35
N ALA A 18 26.89 -10.52 34.17
CA ALA A 18 27.77 -11.62 33.79
C ALA A 18 28.92 -11.06 32.93
N GLN A 19 30.09 -10.86 33.55
CA GLN A 19 31.37 -10.70 32.86
C GLN A 19 31.99 -12.08 32.63
N MET A 20 32.41 -12.36 31.41
CA MET A 20 33.38 -13.40 31.09
C MET A 20 34.52 -12.76 30.25
N PRO A 21 35.77 -13.26 30.38
CA PRO A 21 36.96 -12.43 30.22
C PRO A 21 37.52 -12.40 28.80
N HIS A 22 38.16 -11.28 28.48
CA HIS A 22 39.00 -11.09 27.31
C HIS A 22 40.29 -11.92 27.38
N THR A 23 40.61 -12.63 26.30
CA THR A 23 41.99 -12.95 25.93
C THR A 23 42.21 -12.57 24.47
N LEU A 24 42.99 -11.51 24.28
CA LEU A 24 43.64 -11.13 23.03
C LEU A 24 44.78 -12.11 22.75
N LEU A 25 44.98 -12.55 21.51
CA LEU A 25 46.30 -12.91 20.97
C LEU A 25 46.29 -12.87 19.44
N SER A 26 47.41 -12.37 18.94
CA SER A 26 47.72 -11.83 17.62
C SER A 26 48.05 -12.87 16.56
N SER A 27 47.96 -12.43 15.30
CA SER A 27 48.48 -13.09 14.10
C SER A 27 50.02 -13.04 14.00
N SER A 28 50.63 -14.14 13.54
CA SER A 28 51.91 -14.15 12.81
C SER A 28 52.21 -15.52 12.18
N SER A 29 52.84 -15.48 11.01
CA SER A 29 53.08 -16.52 10.00
C SER A 29 54.40 -17.32 10.14
N SER A 30 54.53 -18.37 9.29
CA SER A 30 55.73 -19.13 8.85
C SER A 30 56.01 -20.46 9.57
N SER A 31 56.59 -21.55 9.01
CA SER A 31 56.75 -22.13 7.65
C SER A 31 57.58 -23.44 7.76
N LEU A 32 57.29 -24.48 6.95
CA LEU A 32 58.15 -25.63 6.52
C LEU A 32 58.42 -26.74 7.58
N VAL A 33 58.48 -28.06 7.29
CA VAL A 33 59.23 -28.81 6.25
C VAL A 33 58.57 -30.20 5.94
N ASP A 34 58.74 -30.63 4.68
CA ASP A 34 58.43 -31.89 3.96
C ASP A 34 59.20 -33.15 4.48
N PRO A 35 58.93 -34.43 4.06
CA PRO A 35 59.54 -34.90 2.79
C PRO A 35 58.93 -36.12 2.03
N MET A 36 59.41 -36.27 0.77
CA MET A 36 59.47 -37.46 -0.12
C MET A 36 58.16 -37.90 -0.81
N GLY A 37 58.03 -38.15 -2.11
CA GLY A 37 58.96 -38.29 -3.25
C GLY A 37 58.21 -39.06 -4.35
N PHE A 38 58.05 -38.49 -5.55
CA PHE A 38 57.29 -39.07 -6.67
C PHE A 38 58.02 -40.22 -7.39
N PRO A 39 57.28 -41.04 -8.17
CA PRO A 39 57.67 -41.17 -9.56
C PRO A 39 56.52 -40.98 -10.57
N LYS A 40 56.84 -40.33 -11.68
CA LYS A 40 56.03 -40.19 -12.90
C LYS A 40 56.28 -41.39 -13.83
N ARG A 41 55.24 -41.92 -14.49
CA ARG A 41 55.25 -42.19 -15.95
C ARG A 41 53.86 -42.49 -16.52
N SER A 42 53.71 -42.05 -17.77
CA SER A 42 52.54 -41.98 -18.64
C SER A 42 51.91 -43.31 -19.05
N ILE A 43 50.58 -43.35 -19.23
CA ILE A 43 49.93 -44.30 -20.16
C ILE A 43 48.77 -43.63 -20.92
N SER A 44 48.77 -43.93 -22.22
CA SER A 44 47.87 -43.53 -23.31
C SER A 44 46.40 -43.95 -23.12
N LEU A 45 45.49 -43.10 -23.59
CA LEU A 45 44.05 -43.34 -23.72
C LEU A 45 43.73 -44.44 -24.76
N ARG A 46 43.02 -45.50 -24.33
CA ARG A 46 42.16 -46.31 -25.22
C ARG A 46 40.72 -46.22 -24.72
N LYS A 47 39.83 -45.92 -25.67
CA LYS A 47 38.37 -45.77 -25.49
C LYS A 47 37.73 -47.06 -24.98
N THR A 48 36.92 -46.91 -23.93
CA THR A 48 35.79 -47.81 -23.63
C THR A 48 34.57 -46.95 -23.34
N HIS A 49 33.46 -47.23 -24.03
CA HIS A 49 32.17 -46.57 -23.81
C HIS A 49 31.52 -47.08 -22.53
N PRO A 50 30.91 -46.19 -21.73
CA PRO A 50 29.70 -46.54 -21.02
C PRO A 50 28.55 -45.53 -21.24
N LYS A 51 27.40 -46.15 -21.50
CA LYS A 51 25.98 -45.77 -21.39
C LYS A 51 25.60 -44.35 -20.94
N ALA A 52 24.59 -43.83 -21.65
CA ALA A 52 23.95 -42.54 -21.49
C ALA A 52 23.57 -42.21 -20.04
N ALA A 53 24.15 -41.13 -19.53
CA ALA A 53 23.66 -40.42 -18.35
C ALA A 53 22.74 -39.29 -18.80
N THR A 54 21.47 -39.36 -18.41
CA THR A 54 20.46 -38.32 -18.59
C THR A 54 20.87 -37.07 -17.80
N ARG A 55 21.38 -36.06 -18.53
CA ARG A 55 21.72 -34.75 -17.98
C ARG A 55 20.40 -34.03 -17.65
N ARG A 56 19.99 -34.04 -16.38
CA ARG A 56 18.94 -33.11 -15.90
C ARG A 56 19.50 -31.69 -15.95
N THR A 57 19.18 -30.97 -17.02
CA THR A 57 19.31 -29.52 -17.08
C THR A 57 18.29 -28.91 -16.14
N THR A 58 18.74 -28.38 -15.01
CA THR A 58 17.94 -27.50 -14.16
C THR A 58 17.72 -26.19 -14.92
N SER A 59 16.56 -26.10 -15.57
CA SER A 59 16.06 -24.86 -16.16
C SER A 59 15.72 -23.90 -15.03
N ILE A 60 16.53 -22.85 -14.84
CA ILE A 60 16.14 -21.70 -14.03
C ILE A 60 15.26 -20.83 -14.92
N HIS A 61 13.94 -20.96 -14.76
CA HIS A 61 13.00 -20.07 -15.42
C HIS A 61 13.02 -18.72 -14.72
N CYS A 62 13.65 -17.73 -15.35
CA CYS A 62 13.51 -16.34 -14.96
C CYS A 62 12.11 -15.85 -15.34
N ALA A 63 11.45 -15.09 -14.45
CA ALA A 63 10.10 -14.54 -14.67
C ALA A 63 9.98 -13.62 -15.90
N LEU A 64 11.10 -13.25 -16.53
CA LEU A 64 11.17 -12.51 -17.79
C LEU A 64 10.74 -13.32 -19.02
N GLN A 65 10.57 -14.64 -18.92
CA GLN A 65 10.17 -15.52 -20.05
C GLN A 65 8.74 -16.08 -19.94
N SER A 66 7.95 -15.62 -18.98
CA SER A 66 6.52 -15.96 -18.94
C SER A 66 5.83 -15.35 -20.17
N PRO A 67 5.04 -16.12 -20.93
CA PRO A 67 4.17 -15.56 -21.96
C PRO A 67 3.31 -14.47 -21.32
N SER A 68 3.00 -13.40 -22.05
CA SER A 68 2.04 -12.40 -21.59
C SER A 68 0.68 -13.08 -21.43
N VAL A 69 0.33 -13.48 -20.21
CA VAL A 69 -0.97 -14.08 -19.89
C VAL A 69 -1.95 -12.91 -19.71
N LEU A 70 -2.23 -12.18 -20.79
CA LEU A 70 -3.47 -11.42 -20.91
C LEU A 70 -4.58 -12.44 -21.21
N HIS A 71 -4.85 -13.32 -20.26
CA HIS A 71 -6.00 -14.20 -20.29
C HIS A 71 -6.91 -13.81 -19.14
N PHE A 72 -7.65 -12.72 -19.33
CA PHE A 72 -8.80 -12.40 -18.49
C PHE A 72 -9.77 -13.58 -18.61
N THR A 73 -9.91 -14.37 -17.55
CA THR A 73 -10.88 -15.46 -17.54
C THR A 73 -12.27 -14.84 -17.56
N ASN A 74 -12.99 -14.99 -18.67
CA ASN A 74 -14.45 -14.84 -18.72
C ASN A 74 -15.08 -15.97 -17.89
N GLN A 75 -14.99 -15.94 -16.57
CA GLN A 75 -15.75 -16.84 -15.73
C GLN A 75 -17.03 -16.16 -15.24
N PRO A 76 -18.22 -16.75 -15.50
CA PRO A 76 -19.42 -16.35 -14.79
C PRO A 76 -19.26 -16.69 -13.31
N TYR A 77 -19.57 -15.71 -12.46
CA TYR A 77 -19.62 -15.88 -11.00
C TYR A 77 -20.55 -17.05 -10.65
N ASN A 78 -19.99 -18.18 -10.24
CA ASN A 78 -20.76 -19.29 -9.68
C ASN A 78 -20.88 -19.09 -8.17
N GLN A 79 -22.12 -19.11 -7.67
CA GLN A 79 -22.39 -19.10 -6.22
C GLN A 79 -21.57 -20.21 -5.52
N PRO A 80 -20.95 -19.92 -4.37
CA PRO A 80 -20.16 -20.92 -3.66
C PRO A 80 -21.03 -22.11 -3.23
N ILE A 81 -20.58 -23.32 -3.54
CA ILE A 81 -21.19 -24.57 -3.07
C ILE A 81 -20.87 -24.70 -1.59
N ILE A 82 -21.85 -24.38 -0.73
CA ILE A 82 -21.80 -24.68 0.70
C ILE A 82 -22.02 -26.18 0.85
N THR A 83 -20.97 -26.91 1.21
CA THR A 83 -21.07 -28.28 1.71
C THR A 83 -21.88 -28.27 3.00
N LYS A 84 -23.06 -28.91 3.01
CA LYS A 84 -23.90 -29.05 4.20
C LYS A 84 -23.22 -29.99 5.21
N GLU A 85 -22.70 -29.43 6.29
CA GLU A 85 -22.52 -30.19 7.55
C GLU A 85 -23.69 -29.94 8.50
N ALA A 86 -23.99 -30.97 9.29
CA ALA A 86 -25.26 -31.20 9.95
C ALA A 86 -25.56 -30.24 11.13
N THR A 87 -26.76 -29.66 11.07
CA THR A 87 -27.68 -29.24 12.16
C THR A 87 -27.11 -28.84 13.53
N SER A 88 -27.15 -27.53 13.80
CA SER A 88 -27.50 -26.92 15.11
C SER A 88 -28.09 -25.51 14.85
N PRO A 89 -29.01 -24.99 15.69
CA PRO A 89 -29.99 -23.98 15.28
C PRO A 89 -29.38 -22.58 15.08
N LYS A 90 -29.77 -21.93 13.98
CA LYS A 90 -29.36 -20.59 13.56
C LYS A 90 -29.96 -19.50 14.47
N PRO A 91 -29.20 -18.43 14.80
CA PRO A 91 -29.77 -17.11 14.95
C PRO A 91 -29.91 -16.47 13.54
N ASN A 92 -31.10 -15.96 13.24
CA ASN A 92 -31.37 -15.17 12.05
C ASN A 92 -30.52 -13.90 12.04
N ASN A 93 -29.65 -13.77 11.03
CA ASN A 93 -29.36 -12.54 10.28
C ASN A 93 -28.13 -12.76 9.37
N SER A 94 -28.38 -13.21 8.14
CA SER A 94 -27.45 -13.04 7.03
C SER A 94 -28.27 -12.70 5.79
N THR A 95 -28.32 -11.41 5.46
CA THR A 95 -28.84 -10.90 4.20
C THR A 95 -27.83 -11.22 3.10
N HIS A 96 -27.99 -12.36 2.43
CA HIS A 96 -27.45 -12.51 1.08
C HIS A 96 -28.19 -11.54 0.16
N HIS A 97 -27.60 -10.38 -0.09
CA HIS A 97 -28.08 -9.46 -1.12
C HIS A 97 -27.84 -10.10 -2.49
N HIS A 98 -28.89 -10.69 -3.06
CA HIS A 98 -28.98 -10.85 -4.51
C HIS A 98 -29.07 -9.44 -5.10
N HIS A 99 -27.94 -8.90 -5.58
CA HIS A 99 -27.94 -7.66 -6.35
C HIS A 99 -28.66 -7.94 -7.68
N GLN A 100 -29.91 -7.47 -7.78
CA GLN A 100 -30.56 -7.35 -9.08
C GLN A 100 -29.90 -6.21 -9.85
N PRO A 101 -29.61 -6.36 -11.15
CA PRO A 101 -29.08 -5.28 -11.95
C PRO A 101 -30.01 -4.06 -11.84
N PRO A 102 -29.47 -2.84 -11.78
CA PRO A 102 -30.27 -1.64 -11.58
C PRO A 102 -31.34 -1.57 -12.68
N GLN A 103 -32.61 -1.57 -12.27
CA GLN A 103 -33.74 -1.48 -13.20
C GLN A 103 -33.88 -0.05 -13.70
N TRP A 104 -33.00 0.34 -14.63
CA TRP A 104 -33.07 1.64 -15.27
C TRP A 104 -34.37 1.81 -16.06
N ASN A 105 -34.94 3.01 -15.98
CA ASN A 105 -36.05 3.39 -16.84
C ASN A 105 -35.57 3.58 -18.30
N LEU A 106 -36.51 3.73 -19.24
CA LEU A 106 -36.18 3.86 -20.67
C LEU A 106 -35.30 5.08 -20.98
N LEU A 107 -35.48 6.19 -20.26
CA LEU A 107 -34.68 7.40 -20.43
C LEU A 107 -33.23 7.15 -19.98
N GLN A 108 -33.04 6.53 -18.83
CA GLN A 108 -31.73 6.16 -18.30
C GLN A 108 -31.01 5.18 -19.23
N LYS A 109 -31.71 4.18 -19.78
CA LYS A 109 -31.14 3.27 -20.78
C LYS A 109 -30.68 4.00 -22.04
N GLY A 110 -31.51 4.90 -22.58
CA GLY A 110 -31.15 5.72 -23.73
C GLY A 110 -29.96 6.63 -23.45
N ALA A 111 -29.92 7.25 -22.26
CA ALA A 111 -28.83 8.11 -21.85
C ALA A 111 -27.52 7.33 -21.63
N ALA A 112 -27.57 6.16 -21.01
CA ALA A 112 -26.42 5.27 -20.85
C ALA A 112 -25.83 4.89 -22.22
N MET A 113 -26.69 4.48 -23.17
CA MET A 113 -26.26 4.17 -24.53
C MET A 113 -25.59 5.36 -25.22
N ALA A 114 -26.15 6.57 -25.10
CA ALA A 114 -25.57 7.77 -25.68
C ALA A 114 -24.20 8.11 -25.06
N ILE A 115 -24.08 8.04 -23.73
CA ILE A 115 -22.81 8.27 -23.03
C ILE A 115 -21.76 7.23 -23.44
N ASP A 116 -22.15 5.97 -23.56
CA ASP A 116 -21.25 4.89 -23.96
C ASP A 116 -20.77 5.05 -25.40
N MET A 117 -21.62 5.57 -26.31
CA MET A 117 -21.19 5.94 -27.67
C MET A 117 -20.15 7.05 -27.66
N VAL A 118 -20.33 8.08 -26.82
CA VAL A 118 -19.37 9.19 -26.68
C VAL A 118 -18.05 8.70 -26.08
N GLU A 119 -18.10 7.88 -25.03
CA GLU A 119 -16.93 7.26 -24.42
C GLU A 119 -16.18 6.36 -25.43
N GLY A 120 -16.91 5.55 -26.20
CA GLY A 120 -16.32 4.71 -27.24
C GLY A 120 -15.61 5.52 -28.33
N ALA A 121 -16.18 6.66 -28.74
CA ALA A 121 -15.53 7.58 -29.68
C ALA A 121 -14.28 8.24 -29.08
N LEU A 122 -14.33 8.63 -27.80
CA LEU A 122 -13.18 9.18 -27.09
C LEU A 122 -12.04 8.16 -26.99
N VAL A 123 -12.33 6.94 -26.55
CA VAL A 123 -11.36 5.83 -26.48
C VAL A 123 -10.76 5.53 -27.86
N SER A 124 -11.60 5.51 -28.90
CA SER A 124 -11.14 5.27 -30.28
C SER A 124 -10.16 6.35 -30.75
N ARG A 125 -10.39 7.60 -30.38
CA ARG A 125 -9.48 8.72 -30.67
C ARG A 125 -8.19 8.64 -29.85
N GLU A 126 -8.26 8.30 -28.57
CA GLU A 126 -7.08 8.12 -27.71
C GLU A 126 -6.15 7.03 -28.26
N ARG A 127 -6.71 5.91 -28.73
CA ARG A 127 -5.96 4.80 -29.33
C ARG A 127 -5.20 5.15 -30.62
N GLN A 128 -5.51 6.28 -31.27
CA GLN A 128 -4.74 6.74 -32.43
C GLN A 128 -3.33 7.20 -32.06
N ASN A 129 -3.10 7.54 -30.79
CA ASN A 129 -1.80 7.92 -30.28
C ASN A 129 -1.29 6.86 -29.29
N PRO A 130 0.02 6.57 -29.27
CA PRO A 130 0.58 5.68 -28.27
C PRO A 130 0.43 6.30 -26.88
N LEU A 131 -0.01 5.49 -25.91
CA LEU A 131 0.00 5.87 -24.51
C LEU A 131 1.44 5.94 -23.99
N PRO A 132 1.76 6.87 -23.06
CA PRO A 132 3.04 6.84 -22.37
C PRO A 132 3.17 5.53 -21.58
N LYS A 133 4.40 5.03 -21.44
CA LYS A 133 4.66 3.74 -20.75
C LYS A 133 4.08 3.68 -19.33
N THR A 134 3.96 4.83 -18.66
CA THR A 134 3.40 4.97 -17.31
C THR A 134 1.89 4.77 -17.26
N SER A 135 1.17 4.90 -18.38
CA SER A 135 -0.27 4.66 -18.45
C SER A 135 -0.66 3.62 -19.50
N ASP A 136 0.29 2.96 -20.16
CA ASP A 136 0.01 1.88 -21.10
C ASP A 136 -0.21 0.56 -20.33
N PRO A 137 -1.42 -0.03 -20.33
CA PRO A 137 -1.68 -1.29 -19.63
C PRO A 137 -0.72 -2.41 -20.07
N ARG A 138 -0.30 -2.43 -21.33
CA ARG A 138 0.62 -3.45 -21.87
C ARG A 138 2.00 -3.40 -21.23
N VAL A 139 2.33 -2.30 -20.55
CA VAL A 139 3.53 -2.14 -19.73
C VAL A 139 3.19 -2.31 -18.25
N GLN A 140 2.14 -1.62 -17.79
CA GLN A 140 1.83 -1.47 -16.37
C GLN A 140 1.33 -2.76 -15.70
N ILE A 141 0.64 -3.63 -16.45
CA ILE A 141 0.14 -4.93 -15.96
C ILE A 141 0.81 -6.11 -16.67
N ALA A 142 2.02 -5.92 -17.17
CA ALA A 142 2.79 -6.98 -17.82
C ALA A 142 3.44 -7.94 -16.81
N GLY A 143 3.59 -9.21 -17.20
CA GLY A 143 4.29 -10.21 -16.39
C GLY A 143 3.61 -10.44 -15.04
N ASN A 144 4.39 -10.43 -13.95
CA ASN A 144 3.88 -10.69 -12.60
C ASN A 144 3.08 -9.52 -11.99
N TYR A 145 2.93 -8.40 -12.73
CA TYR A 145 2.00 -7.33 -12.37
C TYR A 145 0.58 -7.55 -12.92
N ALA A 146 0.38 -8.58 -13.74
CA ALA A 146 -0.94 -8.93 -14.26
C ALA A 146 -1.90 -9.31 -13.12
N PRO A 147 -3.21 -9.00 -13.25
CA PRO A 147 -4.19 -9.36 -12.25
C PRO A 147 -4.34 -10.88 -12.14
N VAL A 148 -4.68 -11.35 -10.94
CA VAL A 148 -5.00 -12.75 -10.65
C VAL A 148 -6.44 -12.88 -10.17
N PRO A 149 -7.09 -14.05 -10.38
CA PRO A 149 -8.42 -14.29 -9.84
C PRO A 149 -8.38 -14.50 -8.33
N GLU A 150 -9.55 -14.34 -7.68
CA GLU A 150 -9.71 -14.74 -6.28
C GLU A 150 -9.39 -16.22 -6.09
N GLN A 151 -8.94 -16.55 -4.89
CA GLN A 151 -8.75 -17.93 -4.45
C GLN A 151 -9.47 -18.11 -3.13
N PRO A 152 -10.46 -19.02 -3.04
CA PRO A 152 -11.03 -19.40 -1.75
C PRO A 152 -9.94 -20.03 -0.89
N VAL A 153 -10.24 -20.20 0.40
CA VAL A 153 -9.25 -20.73 1.34
C VAL A 153 -8.72 -22.08 0.88
N ARG A 154 -7.40 -22.16 0.75
CA ARG A 154 -6.66 -23.40 0.57
C ARG A 154 -5.86 -23.69 1.83
N HIS A 155 -6.29 -24.70 2.57
CA HIS A 155 -5.59 -25.20 3.75
C HIS A 155 -4.42 -26.12 3.37
N SER A 156 -3.55 -26.37 4.34
CA SER A 156 -2.46 -27.35 4.25
C SER A 156 -1.56 -27.11 3.03
N LEU A 157 -1.09 -25.87 2.87
CA LEU A 157 -0.13 -25.54 1.83
C LEU A 157 1.13 -26.41 1.96
N PRO A 158 1.74 -26.84 0.84
CA PRO A 158 2.98 -27.62 0.89
C PRO A 158 4.11 -26.78 1.47
N ILE A 159 4.78 -27.30 2.49
CA ILE A 159 5.89 -26.65 3.20
C ILE A 159 7.18 -27.41 2.94
N THR A 160 8.25 -26.69 2.58
CA THR A 160 9.61 -27.22 2.54
C THR A 160 10.41 -26.60 3.69
N GLY A 161 11.06 -27.43 4.52
CA GLY A 161 11.64 -27.00 5.79
C GLY A 161 10.63 -27.09 6.93
N THR A 162 10.79 -26.26 7.96
CA THR A 162 9.94 -26.27 9.16
C THR A 162 9.57 -24.84 9.53
N ILE A 163 8.26 -24.56 9.68
CA ILE A 163 7.78 -23.29 10.21
C ILE A 163 8.04 -23.30 11.74
N PRO A 164 8.71 -22.28 12.31
CA PRO A 164 8.91 -22.19 13.76
C PRO A 164 7.58 -22.19 14.52
N GLU A 165 7.47 -23.02 15.57
CA GLU A 165 6.24 -23.19 16.35
C GLU A 165 5.77 -21.90 17.03
N CYS A 166 6.66 -20.94 17.26
CA CYS A 166 6.34 -19.65 17.86
C CYS A 166 5.60 -18.68 16.91
N ILE A 167 5.56 -18.97 15.60
CA ILE A 167 4.85 -18.12 14.64
C ILE A 167 3.38 -18.53 14.63
N ASN A 168 2.53 -17.62 15.10
CA ASN A 168 1.08 -17.75 15.05
C ASN A 168 0.47 -16.40 14.66
N GLY A 169 -0.21 -16.36 13.51
CA GLY A 169 -0.82 -15.13 13.01
C GLY A 169 -1.14 -15.19 11.52
N VAL A 170 -1.43 -14.01 10.97
CA VAL A 170 -1.81 -13.87 9.56
C VAL A 170 -0.91 -12.83 8.90
N TYR A 171 -0.18 -13.23 7.87
CA TYR A 171 0.47 -12.29 6.98
C TYR A 171 -0.54 -11.83 5.93
N VAL A 172 -0.82 -10.53 5.91
CA VAL A 172 -1.74 -9.91 4.94
C VAL A 172 -0.99 -8.93 4.05
N ARG A 173 -1.34 -8.92 2.76
CA ARG A 173 -0.75 -8.02 1.78
C ARG A 173 -1.81 -7.51 0.81
N ASN A 174 -1.88 -6.20 0.65
CA ASN A 174 -2.73 -5.55 -0.34
C ASN A 174 -1.99 -5.34 -1.67
N GLY A 175 -2.72 -5.00 -2.72
CA GLY A 175 -2.16 -4.61 -4.00
C GLY A 175 -3.24 -4.29 -5.02
N ALA A 176 -2.82 -3.63 -6.10
CA ALA A 176 -3.67 -3.33 -7.24
C ALA A 176 -3.84 -4.57 -8.13
N ASN A 177 -5.08 -4.88 -8.47
CA ASN A 177 -5.47 -6.05 -9.24
C ASN A 177 -6.74 -5.70 -10.04
N PRO A 178 -6.67 -5.03 -11.20
CA PRO A 178 -7.87 -4.63 -11.93
C PRO A 178 -8.74 -5.85 -12.27
N LEU A 179 -10.01 -5.86 -11.83
CA LEU A 179 -10.92 -6.98 -12.09
C LEU A 179 -11.27 -7.08 -13.57
N PHE A 180 -11.53 -5.94 -14.20
CA PHE A 180 -11.85 -5.84 -15.61
C PHE A 180 -10.67 -5.27 -16.40
N GLU A 181 -10.52 -5.74 -17.64
CA GLU A 181 -9.48 -5.24 -18.54
C GLU A 181 -9.62 -3.72 -18.75
N PRO A 182 -8.55 -2.93 -18.54
CA PRO A 182 -8.59 -1.50 -18.78
C PRO A 182 -8.87 -1.18 -20.25
N VAL A 183 -9.86 -0.32 -20.51
CA VAL A 183 -10.29 0.05 -21.87
C VAL A 183 -9.37 1.09 -22.53
N ALA A 184 -8.66 1.87 -21.72
CA ALA A 184 -7.76 2.96 -22.10
C ALA A 184 -6.55 3.01 -21.15
N GLY A 185 -6.05 4.21 -20.82
CA GLY A 185 -4.89 4.37 -19.97
C GLY A 185 -5.08 3.76 -18.57
N HIS A 186 -4.03 3.11 -18.06
CA HIS A 186 -4.02 2.48 -16.75
C HIS A 186 -2.59 2.52 -16.19
N HIS A 187 -2.42 3.16 -15.04
CA HIS A 187 -1.21 3.03 -14.23
C HIS A 187 -1.39 1.89 -13.23
N LEU A 188 -0.29 1.28 -12.79
CA LEU A 188 -0.29 0.17 -11.82
C LEU A 188 -1.14 0.48 -10.57
N PHE A 189 -1.13 1.73 -10.08
CA PHE A 189 -1.87 2.14 -8.87
C PHE A 189 -3.38 2.31 -9.07
N ASP A 190 -3.89 2.26 -10.30
CA ASP A 190 -5.32 2.46 -10.57
C ASP A 190 -6.17 1.18 -10.43
N GLY A 191 -5.53 0.03 -10.19
CA GLY A 191 -6.21 -1.26 -10.10
C GLY A 191 -7.00 -1.44 -8.80
N ASP A 192 -8.03 -2.28 -8.85
CA ASP A 192 -8.86 -2.58 -7.68
C ASP A 192 -8.06 -3.26 -6.56
N GLY A 193 -8.37 -2.97 -5.30
CA GLY A 193 -7.65 -3.55 -4.16
C GLY A 193 -7.97 -5.03 -3.97
N MET A 194 -6.92 -5.86 -3.93
CA MET A 194 -7.04 -7.28 -3.58
C MET A 194 -6.09 -7.63 -2.43
N VAL A 195 -6.67 -8.21 -1.38
CA VAL A 195 -5.94 -8.65 -0.19
C VAL A 195 -5.60 -10.12 -0.32
N HIS A 196 -4.34 -10.46 -0.09
CA HIS A 196 -3.85 -11.82 0.10
C HIS A 196 -3.66 -12.05 1.60
N ALA A 197 -4.06 -13.22 2.09
CA ALA A 197 -3.83 -13.65 3.46
C ALA A 197 -3.11 -15.01 3.47
N VAL A 198 -2.07 -15.12 4.29
CA VAL A 198 -1.42 -16.38 4.66
C VAL A 198 -1.56 -16.55 6.17
N THR A 199 -2.43 -17.45 6.59
CA THR A 199 -2.58 -17.80 8.00
C THR A 199 -1.59 -18.87 8.36
N ILE A 200 -0.83 -18.66 9.44
CA ILE A 200 0.14 -19.62 9.98
C ILE A 200 -0.30 -19.96 11.39
N ASP A 201 -0.50 -21.25 11.64
CA ASP A 201 -0.84 -21.78 12.95
C ASP A 201 -0.23 -23.17 13.11
N SER A 202 0.49 -23.39 14.22
CA SER A 202 0.97 -24.71 14.66
C SER A 202 1.73 -25.48 13.56
N GLY A 203 2.61 -24.79 12.85
CA GLY A 203 3.43 -25.36 11.77
C GLY A 203 2.70 -25.60 10.44
N SER A 204 1.42 -25.21 10.35
CA SER A 204 0.61 -25.29 9.13
C SER A 204 0.39 -23.90 8.51
N ALA A 205 0.06 -23.87 7.21
CA ALA A 205 -0.27 -22.64 6.51
C ALA A 205 -1.51 -22.81 5.63
N SER A 206 -2.35 -21.76 5.56
CA SER A 206 -3.42 -21.62 4.58
C SER A 206 -3.29 -20.32 3.80
N TYR A 207 -3.92 -20.25 2.63
CA TYR A 207 -3.92 -19.06 1.77
C TYR A 207 -5.31 -18.75 1.23
N ALA A 208 -5.64 -17.47 1.16
CA ALA A 208 -6.79 -16.95 0.42
C ALA A 208 -6.43 -15.60 -0.22
N CYS A 209 -7.14 -15.22 -1.29
CA CYS A 209 -7.12 -13.85 -1.77
C CYS A 209 -8.50 -13.41 -2.26
N ARG A 210 -8.90 -12.21 -1.85
CA ARG A 210 -10.21 -11.61 -2.14
C ARG A 210 -10.06 -10.16 -2.51
N PHE A 211 -10.91 -9.70 -3.40
CA PHE A 211 -11.07 -8.28 -3.62
C PHE A 211 -11.65 -7.61 -2.37
N THR A 212 -11.24 -6.37 -2.14
CA THR A 212 -12.00 -5.49 -1.25
C THR A 212 -13.25 -5.04 -2.01
N GLU A 213 -14.43 -5.30 -1.45
CA GLU A 213 -15.72 -4.92 -2.07
C GLU A 213 -15.94 -3.41 -1.94
N THR A 214 -15.18 -2.64 -2.71
CA THR A 214 -15.34 -1.18 -2.78
C THR A 214 -16.63 -0.81 -3.48
N GLN A 215 -17.16 0.38 -3.20
CA GLN A 215 -18.40 0.85 -3.85
C GLN A 215 -18.22 0.98 -5.37
N ARG A 216 -17.00 1.33 -5.79
CA ARG A 216 -16.57 1.27 -7.18
C ARG A 216 -16.68 -0.15 -7.75
N LEU A 217 -16.04 -1.13 -7.11
CA LEU A 217 -15.93 -2.48 -7.65
C LEU A 217 -17.30 -3.18 -7.74
N VAL A 218 -18.12 -3.02 -6.70
CA VAL A 218 -19.49 -3.56 -6.67
C VAL A 218 -20.29 -3.06 -7.87
N GLN A 219 -20.23 -1.75 -8.15
CA GLN A 219 -20.89 -1.18 -9.31
C GLN A 219 -20.26 -1.68 -10.63
N GLU A 220 -18.94 -1.65 -10.80
CA GLU A 220 -18.31 -2.15 -12.04
C GLU A 220 -18.65 -3.63 -12.32
N ARG A 221 -18.86 -4.45 -11.28
CA ARG A 221 -19.37 -5.83 -11.41
C ARG A 221 -20.80 -5.90 -11.93
N GLU A 222 -21.69 -5.04 -11.47
CA GLU A 222 -23.07 -4.96 -11.99
C GLU A 222 -23.09 -4.55 -13.47
N PHE A 223 -22.16 -3.70 -13.88
CA PHE A 223 -21.99 -3.30 -15.28
C PHE A 223 -21.23 -4.31 -16.14
N GLY A 224 -20.42 -5.18 -15.53
CA GLY A 224 -19.54 -6.12 -16.22
C GLY A 224 -18.39 -5.46 -16.97
N ARG A 225 -18.02 -4.22 -16.63
CA ARG A 225 -16.96 -3.43 -17.30
C ARG A 225 -16.46 -2.28 -16.41
N PRO A 226 -15.30 -1.68 -16.72
CA PRO A 226 -14.87 -0.44 -16.08
C PRO A 226 -15.83 0.71 -16.40
N VAL A 227 -16.13 1.54 -15.39
CA VAL A 227 -17.02 2.73 -15.52
C VAL A 227 -16.45 3.94 -14.78
N PHE A 228 -15.70 3.72 -13.71
CA PHE A 228 -15.07 4.79 -12.93
C PHE A 228 -13.74 5.18 -13.58
N PRO A 229 -13.46 6.49 -13.72
CA PRO A 229 -12.20 6.94 -14.32
C PRO A 229 -11.00 6.48 -13.50
N LYS A 230 -9.85 6.31 -14.16
CA LYS A 230 -8.57 5.98 -13.51
C LYS A 230 -7.80 7.25 -13.15
N ALA A 231 -7.48 7.42 -11.86
CA ALA A 231 -6.93 8.67 -11.33
C ALA A 231 -5.60 9.07 -12.01
N ILE A 232 -4.72 8.10 -12.26
CA ILE A 232 -3.42 8.34 -12.90
C ILE A 232 -3.47 7.92 -14.38
N GLY A 233 -4.10 6.80 -14.73
CA GLY A 233 -4.09 6.30 -16.09
C GLY A 233 -4.86 7.15 -17.09
N GLU A 234 -5.93 7.82 -16.65
CA GLU A 234 -6.92 8.44 -17.53
C GLU A 234 -7.14 9.94 -17.30
N LEU A 235 -6.95 10.46 -16.10
CA LEU A 235 -7.23 11.87 -15.78
C LEU A 235 -6.10 12.83 -16.20
N HIS A 236 -5.70 12.76 -17.47
CA HIS A 236 -4.66 13.59 -18.07
C HIS A 236 -5.20 14.41 -19.23
N GLY A 237 -4.87 15.70 -19.25
CA GLY A 237 -5.22 16.64 -20.30
C GLY A 237 -6.71 16.71 -20.62
N HIS A 238 -7.03 17.07 -21.87
CA HIS A 238 -8.40 17.27 -22.31
C HIS A 238 -9.25 16.00 -22.28
N SER A 239 -8.67 14.82 -22.52
CA SER A 239 -9.42 13.58 -22.46
C SER A 239 -9.75 13.18 -21.02
N GLY A 240 -8.86 13.47 -20.07
CA GLY A 240 -9.16 13.39 -18.64
C GLY A 240 -10.34 14.27 -18.23
N ILE A 241 -10.39 15.53 -18.72
CA ILE A 241 -11.55 16.41 -18.49
C ILE A 241 -12.83 15.79 -19.07
N ALA A 242 -12.78 15.30 -20.31
CA ALA A 242 -13.94 14.67 -20.95
C ALA A 242 -14.43 13.44 -20.18
N ARG A 243 -13.53 12.58 -19.69
CA ARG A 243 -13.86 11.42 -18.85
C ARG A 243 -14.50 11.82 -17.54
N LEU A 244 -13.98 12.85 -16.90
CA LEU A 244 -14.56 13.37 -15.66
C LEU A 244 -15.98 13.91 -15.90
N LEU A 245 -16.21 14.63 -17.00
CA LEU A 245 -17.55 15.10 -17.39
C LEU A 245 -18.52 13.94 -17.68
N LEU A 246 -18.07 12.91 -18.41
CA LEU A 246 -18.88 11.71 -18.67
C LEU A 246 -19.23 10.98 -17.37
N PHE A 247 -18.27 10.86 -16.45
CA PHE A 247 -18.49 10.26 -15.13
C PHE A 247 -19.51 11.04 -14.31
N TYR A 248 -19.38 12.37 -14.23
CA TYR A 248 -20.38 13.20 -13.53
C TYR A 248 -21.75 13.17 -14.21
N ALA A 249 -21.81 13.12 -15.54
CA ALA A 249 -23.06 12.95 -16.28
C ALA A 249 -23.75 11.63 -15.91
N ARG A 250 -23.01 10.52 -15.85
CA ARG A 250 -23.51 9.23 -15.35
C ARG A 250 -24.09 9.35 -13.93
N GLY A 251 -23.39 10.09 -13.06
CA GLY A 251 -23.83 10.36 -11.70
C GLY A 251 -25.16 11.13 -11.64
N VAL A 252 -25.26 12.25 -12.35
CA VAL A 252 -26.48 13.09 -12.38
C VAL A 252 -27.69 12.33 -12.93
N LEU A 253 -27.46 11.40 -13.86
CA LEU A 253 -28.51 10.58 -14.48
C LEU A 253 -28.89 9.34 -13.65
N GLY A 254 -28.26 9.16 -12.48
CA GLY A 254 -28.50 8.01 -11.61
C GLY A 254 -28.04 6.68 -12.22
N LEU A 255 -27.05 6.72 -13.12
CA LEU A 255 -26.45 5.53 -13.72
C LEU A 255 -25.34 4.97 -12.84
N VAL A 256 -24.59 5.84 -12.17
CA VAL A 256 -23.49 5.49 -11.25
C VAL A 256 -23.68 6.26 -9.96
N ASP A 257 -23.44 5.63 -8.82
CA ASP A 257 -23.43 6.29 -7.53
C ASP A 257 -22.00 6.59 -7.07
N LYS A 258 -21.68 7.87 -6.97
CA LYS A 258 -20.38 8.36 -6.47
C LYS A 258 -20.41 8.82 -5.02
N ASN A 259 -21.60 8.87 -4.40
CA ASN A 259 -21.78 9.50 -3.09
C ASN A 259 -21.24 8.64 -1.94
N HIS A 260 -21.03 7.34 -2.20
CA HIS A 260 -20.52 6.38 -1.22
C HIS A 260 -19.02 6.10 -1.38
N GLY A 261 -18.28 6.98 -2.06
CA GLY A 261 -16.85 6.84 -2.31
C GLY A 261 -16.55 6.22 -3.67
N THR A 262 -15.35 6.50 -4.18
CA THR A 262 -14.87 6.05 -5.49
C THR A 262 -13.49 5.39 -5.42
N GLY A 263 -12.97 5.18 -4.21
CA GLY A 263 -11.63 4.65 -3.97
C GLY A 263 -11.50 3.18 -4.35
N VAL A 264 -10.26 2.75 -4.46
CA VAL A 264 -9.86 1.40 -4.88
C VAL A 264 -9.35 0.53 -3.73
N ALA A 265 -9.06 1.11 -2.56
CA ALA A 265 -8.62 0.40 -1.36
C ALA A 265 -7.42 -0.55 -1.58
N ASN A 266 -6.43 -0.13 -2.37
CA ASN A 266 -5.29 -0.96 -2.79
C ASN A 266 -3.94 -0.57 -2.14
N ALA A 267 -3.90 0.50 -1.34
CA ALA A 267 -2.67 1.22 -0.99
C ALA A 267 -2.08 0.81 0.37
N GLY A 268 -2.23 -0.45 0.76
CA GLY A 268 -1.73 -0.98 2.03
C GLY A 268 -2.83 -1.36 3.01
N LEU A 269 -2.40 -1.78 4.20
CA LEU A 269 -3.25 -2.29 5.28
C LEU A 269 -2.72 -1.80 6.62
N VAL A 270 -3.62 -1.47 7.55
CA VAL A 270 -3.28 -1.23 8.95
C VAL A 270 -4.20 -2.04 9.86
N TYR A 271 -3.67 -2.54 10.98
CA TYR A 271 -4.46 -3.19 12.01
C TYR A 271 -4.54 -2.29 13.24
N HIS A 272 -5.75 -1.87 13.61
CA HIS A 272 -5.98 -0.96 14.73
C HIS A 272 -7.39 -1.18 15.30
N ASN A 273 -7.53 -1.16 16.62
CA ASN A 273 -8.81 -1.36 17.33
C ASN A 273 -9.58 -2.60 16.83
N ASP A 274 -8.88 -3.74 16.81
CA ASP A 274 -9.36 -5.06 16.35
C ASP A 274 -9.90 -5.11 14.91
N ARG A 275 -9.46 -4.18 14.05
CA ARG A 275 -9.90 -4.08 12.66
C ARG A 275 -8.70 -4.05 11.73
N LEU A 276 -8.76 -4.87 10.69
CA LEU A 276 -7.90 -4.74 9.52
C LEU A 276 -8.54 -3.75 8.55
N LEU A 277 -7.82 -2.70 8.20
CA LEU A 277 -8.30 -1.62 7.34
C LEU A 277 -7.50 -1.62 6.03
N ALA A 278 -8.17 -1.89 4.91
CA ALA A 278 -7.63 -1.72 3.57
C ALA A 278 -7.65 -0.23 3.21
N MET A 279 -6.47 0.32 2.97
CA MET A 279 -6.29 1.76 2.82
C MET A 279 -6.53 2.21 1.37
N SER A 280 -7.20 3.35 1.20
CA SER A 280 -7.39 4.03 -0.09
C SER A 280 -6.91 5.47 0.04
N GLU A 281 -6.04 5.92 -0.86
CA GLU A 281 -5.44 7.25 -0.81
C GLU A 281 -6.48 8.38 -0.93
N ASP A 282 -7.56 8.12 -1.68
CA ASP A 282 -8.58 9.06 -2.10
C ASP A 282 -9.98 8.74 -1.54
N ASP A 283 -10.07 7.87 -0.53
CA ASP A 283 -11.33 7.44 0.07
C ASP A 283 -11.15 7.13 1.57
N LEU A 284 -12.23 6.79 2.25
CA LEU A 284 -12.19 6.15 3.56
C LEU A 284 -11.58 4.75 3.45
N PRO A 285 -10.94 4.25 4.53
CA PRO A 285 -10.51 2.87 4.57
C PRO A 285 -11.71 1.91 4.50
N TYR A 286 -11.45 0.68 4.06
CA TYR A 286 -12.42 -0.40 4.09
C TYR A 286 -12.05 -1.41 5.17
N GLN A 287 -12.97 -1.72 6.07
CA GLN A 287 -12.75 -2.78 7.04
C GLN A 287 -12.83 -4.15 6.32
N VAL A 288 -11.76 -4.92 6.47
CA VAL A 288 -11.67 -6.32 6.05
C VAL A 288 -11.60 -7.19 7.30
N ARG A 289 -12.22 -8.36 7.25
CA ARG A 289 -12.21 -9.34 8.32
C ARG A 289 -11.53 -10.60 7.81
N VAL A 290 -10.53 -11.07 8.54
CA VAL A 290 -10.03 -12.44 8.37
C VAL A 290 -10.99 -13.36 9.13
N THR A 291 -11.64 -14.27 8.42
CA THR A 291 -12.62 -15.18 9.02
C THR A 291 -11.90 -16.30 9.79
N LYS A 292 -12.63 -17.05 10.62
CA LYS A 292 -12.08 -18.19 11.35
C LYS A 292 -11.54 -19.30 10.44
N SER A 293 -12.07 -19.42 9.22
CA SER A 293 -11.54 -20.36 8.22
C SER A 293 -10.30 -19.83 7.51
N GLY A 294 -9.91 -18.57 7.71
CA GLY A 294 -8.81 -17.93 6.97
C GLY A 294 -9.22 -17.32 5.63
N ASP A 295 -10.53 -17.15 5.38
CA ASP A 295 -11.02 -16.37 4.24
C ASP A 295 -11.01 -14.87 4.58
N LEU A 296 -11.26 -14.04 3.58
CA LEU A 296 -11.33 -12.58 3.72
C LEU A 296 -12.76 -12.12 3.39
N GLU A 297 -13.31 -11.26 4.24
CA GLU A 297 -14.63 -10.67 4.06
C GLU A 297 -14.54 -9.16 4.18
N THR A 298 -15.03 -8.43 3.18
CA THR A 298 -15.16 -6.97 3.30
C THR A 298 -16.37 -6.67 4.17
N VAL A 299 -16.14 -6.04 5.33
CA VAL A 299 -17.21 -5.62 6.25
C VAL A 299 -17.88 -4.35 5.74
N GLY A 300 -17.10 -3.44 5.16
CA GLY A 300 -17.61 -2.22 4.55
C GLY A 300 -16.65 -1.04 4.65
N ARG A 301 -17.06 0.09 4.08
CA ARG A 301 -16.36 1.38 4.18
C ARG A 301 -16.42 1.88 5.63
N TYR A 302 -15.28 2.27 6.19
CA TYR A 302 -15.13 2.54 7.63
C TYR A 302 -14.76 3.99 7.90
N ASP A 303 -15.64 4.70 8.61
CA ASP A 303 -15.54 6.14 8.92
C ASP A 303 -15.21 6.40 10.41
N PHE A 304 -14.66 5.39 11.11
CA PHE A 304 -14.37 5.44 12.54
C PHE A 304 -15.61 5.79 13.39
N ASN A 305 -16.75 5.12 13.13
CA ASN A 305 -18.03 5.40 13.79
C ASN A 305 -18.48 6.86 13.55
N SER A 306 -18.40 7.29 12.30
CA SER A 306 -18.78 8.63 11.81
C SER A 306 -17.96 9.79 12.36
N GLN A 307 -16.76 9.50 12.89
CA GLN A 307 -15.81 10.53 13.36
C GLN A 307 -14.90 11.04 12.23
N LEU A 308 -14.73 10.27 11.14
CA LEU A 308 -13.91 10.64 9.98
C LEU A 308 -14.80 11.02 8.79
N GLY A 309 -14.95 12.32 8.56
CA GLY A 309 -15.72 12.87 7.43
C GLY A 309 -14.90 13.22 6.17
N SER A 310 -13.57 13.05 6.22
CA SER A 310 -12.64 13.31 5.11
C SER A 310 -11.89 12.02 4.72
N THR A 311 -11.09 12.07 3.66
CA THR A 311 -10.12 11.00 3.34
C THR A 311 -8.99 10.98 4.36
N MET A 312 -8.17 9.93 4.36
CA MET A 312 -6.91 9.89 5.09
C MET A 312 -5.83 9.25 4.22
N ILE A 313 -4.57 9.59 4.46
CA ILE A 313 -3.45 9.02 3.70
C ILE A 313 -3.35 7.51 3.92
N ALA A 314 -2.78 6.77 2.97
CA ALA A 314 -2.71 5.32 3.06
C ALA A 314 -1.71 4.79 4.10
N HIS A 315 -0.84 5.66 4.65
CA HIS A 315 0.22 5.30 5.60
C HIS A 315 0.04 5.91 7.00
N PRO A 316 -1.06 5.62 7.72
CA PRO A 316 -1.15 5.99 9.13
C PRO A 316 -0.10 5.22 9.93
N LYS A 317 0.37 5.80 11.04
CA LYS A 317 1.36 5.17 11.92
C LYS A 317 0.71 4.79 13.23
N VAL A 318 0.82 3.52 13.63
CA VAL A 318 0.39 3.06 14.95
C VAL A 318 1.59 3.11 15.88
N ASP A 319 1.45 3.85 16.97
CA ASP A 319 2.47 3.95 18.00
C ASP A 319 2.42 2.70 18.89
N PRO A 320 3.53 1.96 19.02
CA PRO A 320 3.55 0.71 19.78
C PRO A 320 3.37 0.90 21.29
N GLU A 321 3.72 2.07 21.83
CA GLU A 321 3.64 2.33 23.27
C GLU A 321 2.23 2.77 23.67
N SER A 322 1.66 3.72 22.92
CA SER A 322 0.33 4.26 23.22
C SER A 322 -0.81 3.48 22.58
N GLY A 323 -0.52 2.65 21.57
CA GLY A 323 -1.50 1.96 20.72
C GLY A 323 -2.32 2.89 19.82
N SER A 324 -2.05 4.19 19.82
CA SER A 324 -2.80 5.18 19.05
C SER A 324 -2.37 5.17 17.59
N LEU A 325 -3.32 5.40 16.69
CA LEU A 325 -3.09 5.58 15.26
C LEU A 325 -3.00 7.08 14.94
N PHE A 326 -1.95 7.48 14.24
CA PHE A 326 -1.69 8.84 13.78
C PHE A 326 -1.84 8.91 12.28
N ALA A 327 -2.51 9.96 11.78
CA ALA A 327 -2.78 10.09 10.35
C ALA A 327 -2.77 11.54 9.87
N LEU A 328 -2.51 11.70 8.57
CA LEU A 328 -2.74 12.92 7.83
C LEU A 328 -3.94 12.76 6.90
N SER A 329 -4.54 13.88 6.52
CA SER A 329 -5.57 13.98 5.48
C SER A 329 -5.28 15.21 4.64
N TYR A 330 -5.17 15.05 3.32
CA TYR A 330 -4.97 16.17 2.41
C TYR A 330 -6.16 16.35 1.48
N ASP A 331 -6.51 17.61 1.19
CA ASP A 331 -7.56 18.00 0.25
C ASP A 331 -6.93 18.74 -0.94
N VAL A 332 -7.28 18.34 -2.15
CA VAL A 332 -6.68 18.88 -3.39
C VAL A 332 -7.43 20.08 -3.97
N VAL A 333 -8.59 20.43 -3.40
CA VAL A 333 -9.52 21.45 -3.90
C VAL A 333 -9.67 22.60 -2.91
N GLN A 334 -9.95 22.30 -1.64
CA GLN A 334 -10.34 23.30 -0.64
C GLN A 334 -9.37 23.36 0.55
N LYS A 335 -9.28 24.55 1.16
CA LYS A 335 -8.58 24.71 2.43
C LYS A 335 -9.45 24.21 3.60
N PRO A 336 -8.84 23.72 4.70
CA PRO A 336 -7.39 23.48 4.86
C PRO A 336 -6.91 22.30 3.99
N TYR A 337 -5.79 22.50 3.27
CA TYR A 337 -5.25 21.48 2.35
C TYR A 337 -4.62 20.29 3.07
N LEU A 338 -4.26 20.43 4.34
CA LEU A 338 -3.68 19.36 5.14
C LEU A 338 -4.21 19.44 6.56
N LYS A 339 -4.57 18.27 7.09
CA LYS A 339 -5.01 18.07 8.47
C LYS A 339 -4.22 16.91 9.07
N TYR A 340 -4.00 17.01 10.37
CA TYR A 340 -3.44 15.97 11.21
C TYR A 340 -4.46 15.57 12.27
N PHE A 341 -4.56 14.27 12.57
CA PHE A 341 -5.36 13.77 13.67
C PHE A 341 -4.82 12.44 14.19
N GLN A 342 -5.29 12.06 15.37
CA GLN A 342 -5.03 10.76 15.96
C GLN A 342 -6.33 10.04 16.28
N VAL A 343 -6.27 8.72 16.37
CA VAL A 343 -7.32 7.83 16.85
C VAL A 343 -6.73 7.04 18.00
N SER A 344 -7.35 7.11 19.18
CA SER A 344 -6.92 6.34 20.34
C SER A 344 -7.17 4.84 20.16
N PRO A 345 -6.59 3.96 21.00
CA PRO A 345 -6.72 2.51 20.87
C PRO A 345 -8.17 2.01 20.90
N ASP A 346 -9.06 2.72 21.59
CA ASP A 346 -10.50 2.43 21.69
C ASP A 346 -11.30 2.95 20.48
N GLY A 347 -10.67 3.68 19.56
CA GLY A 347 -11.29 4.20 18.35
C GLY A 347 -11.83 5.63 18.44
N THR A 348 -11.50 6.39 19.50
CA THR A 348 -11.91 7.80 19.62
C THR A 348 -10.98 8.69 18.80
N LYS A 349 -11.53 9.45 17.85
CA LYS A 349 -10.77 10.38 17.02
C LYS A 349 -10.57 11.72 17.76
N SER A 350 -9.37 12.28 17.68
CA SER A 350 -9.13 13.66 18.13
C SER A 350 -9.79 14.69 17.20
N PRO A 351 -9.94 15.95 17.65
CA PRO A 351 -10.13 17.07 16.74
C PRO A 351 -9.00 17.13 15.69
N ASP A 352 -9.33 17.69 14.52
CA ASP A 352 -8.35 17.95 13.46
C ASP A 352 -7.41 19.09 13.88
N VAL A 353 -6.12 18.91 13.63
CA VAL A 353 -5.13 19.99 13.63
C VAL A 353 -4.90 20.41 12.19
N GLU A 354 -5.30 21.62 11.85
CA GLU A 354 -5.08 22.17 10.50
C GLU A 354 -3.62 22.56 10.31
N ILE A 355 -3.00 22.08 9.23
CA ILE A 355 -1.60 22.38 8.89
C ILE A 355 -1.61 23.36 7.71
N PRO A 356 -1.23 24.63 7.91
CA PRO A 356 -1.28 25.62 6.84
C PRO A 356 -0.27 25.30 5.73
N LEU A 357 -0.77 25.09 4.52
CA LEU A 357 0.04 24.96 3.30
C LEU A 357 -0.33 26.04 2.28
N ALA A 358 0.65 26.47 1.49
CA ALA A 358 0.45 27.45 0.43
C ALA A 358 -0.43 26.91 -0.70
N GLY A 359 -0.38 25.61 -0.95
CA GLY A 359 -1.15 24.92 -1.98
C GLY A 359 -1.26 23.42 -1.72
N PRO A 360 -2.10 22.72 -2.49
CA PRO A 360 -2.35 21.29 -2.32
C PRO A 360 -1.11 20.49 -2.70
N THR A 361 -0.52 19.84 -1.71
CA THR A 361 0.71 19.06 -1.84
C THR A 361 0.38 17.59 -1.63
N MET A 362 0.94 16.71 -2.47
CA MET A 362 0.74 15.27 -2.31
C MET A 362 1.52 14.79 -1.09
N MET A 363 0.83 14.12 -0.18
CA MET A 363 1.35 13.65 1.11
C MET A 363 1.08 12.15 1.25
N HIS A 364 1.83 11.32 0.52
CA HIS A 364 1.62 9.87 0.54
C HIS A 364 1.92 9.27 1.91
N ASP A 365 3.02 9.71 2.51
CA ASP A 365 3.56 9.14 3.74
C ASP A 365 4.06 10.24 4.68
N PHE A 366 4.22 9.90 5.96
CA PHE A 366 4.76 10.75 7.01
C PHE A 366 5.51 9.89 8.03
N ALA A 367 6.08 10.47 9.09
CA ALA A 367 6.69 9.69 10.16
C ALA A 367 6.27 10.18 11.54
N ILE A 368 6.45 9.32 12.54
CA ILE A 368 6.26 9.64 13.95
C ILE A 368 7.53 9.30 14.73
N THR A 369 7.72 10.01 15.84
CA THR A 369 8.76 9.76 16.85
C THR A 369 8.07 9.50 18.19
N GLU A 370 8.79 9.54 19.30
CA GLU A 370 8.17 9.49 20.63
C GLU A 370 7.24 10.69 20.86
N ASN A 371 7.69 11.91 20.57
CA ASN A 371 7.00 13.14 20.93
C ASN A 371 6.51 13.97 19.73
N TYR A 372 6.96 13.69 18.52
CA TYR A 372 6.68 14.50 17.33
C TYR A 372 6.14 13.68 16.16
N VAL A 373 5.38 14.35 15.29
CA VAL A 373 5.11 13.93 13.93
C VAL A 373 6.00 14.71 12.96
N VAL A 374 6.38 14.04 11.87
CA VAL A 374 7.25 14.56 10.82
C VAL A 374 6.46 14.59 9.51
N ILE A 375 6.20 15.80 9.01
CA ILE A 375 5.32 16.08 7.86
C ILE A 375 6.18 16.47 6.65
N PRO A 376 6.26 15.66 5.59
CA PRO A 376 7.14 15.97 4.46
C PRO A 376 6.44 16.82 3.39
N ASP A 377 6.56 18.16 3.48
CA ASP A 377 6.04 19.12 2.50
C ASP A 377 6.99 19.26 1.29
N GLN A 378 6.67 18.50 0.24
CA GLN A 378 7.58 18.24 -0.88
C GLN A 378 7.08 18.81 -2.21
N GLN A 379 7.85 18.59 -3.28
CA GLN A 379 7.66 19.26 -4.58
C GLN A 379 6.57 18.67 -5.49
N VAL A 380 6.01 17.49 -5.17
CA VAL A 380 4.89 16.93 -5.95
C VAL A 380 3.58 17.54 -5.46
N VAL A 381 2.92 18.30 -6.32
CA VAL A 381 1.73 19.11 -6.00
C VAL A 381 0.60 18.85 -6.97
N PHE A 382 -0.62 19.20 -6.55
CA PHE A 382 -1.80 19.16 -7.41
C PHE A 382 -2.06 20.53 -8.05
N LYS A 383 -2.07 20.60 -9.39
CA LYS A 383 -2.47 21.79 -10.16
C LYS A 383 -3.51 21.41 -11.19
N LEU A 384 -4.79 21.41 -10.78
CA LEU A 384 -5.91 20.99 -11.64
C LEU A 384 -6.01 21.80 -12.96
N GLN A 385 -5.52 23.05 -12.96
CA GLN A 385 -5.51 23.91 -14.15
C GLN A 385 -4.64 23.35 -15.28
N GLU A 386 -3.63 22.52 -14.99
CA GLU A 386 -2.77 21.90 -16.00
C GLU A 386 -3.54 20.95 -16.93
N MET A 387 -4.68 20.40 -16.49
CA MET A 387 -5.52 19.59 -17.37
C MET A 387 -6.10 20.42 -18.53
N ILE A 388 -6.33 21.72 -18.34
CA ILE A 388 -6.86 22.63 -19.37
C ILE A 388 -5.82 22.87 -20.47
N THR A 389 -4.53 22.84 -20.15
CA THR A 389 -3.43 22.97 -21.13
C THR A 389 -3.00 21.62 -21.71
N GLY A 390 -3.68 20.52 -21.35
CA GLY A 390 -3.39 19.17 -21.84
C GLY A 390 -2.41 18.36 -20.97
N GLY A 391 -1.98 18.90 -19.82
CA GLY A 391 -1.03 18.28 -18.90
C GLY A 391 -1.64 17.38 -17.82
N SER A 392 -0.79 16.87 -16.93
CA SER A 392 -1.19 16.12 -15.73
C SER A 392 -1.63 17.07 -14.61
N PRO A 393 -2.69 16.76 -13.84
CA PRO A 393 -3.02 17.51 -12.64
C PRO A 393 -2.01 17.29 -11.50
N VAL A 394 -1.17 16.26 -11.58
CA VAL A 394 -0.09 15.99 -10.62
C VAL A 394 1.23 16.41 -11.25
N ILE A 395 1.85 17.45 -10.70
CA ILE A 395 3.10 17.97 -11.25
C ILE A 395 4.20 18.00 -10.21
N TYR A 396 5.44 18.02 -10.71
CA TYR A 396 6.61 18.35 -9.92
C TYR A 396 6.87 19.86 -10.04
N ASP A 397 6.63 20.60 -8.94
CA ASP A 397 6.90 22.02 -8.85
C ASP A 397 8.36 22.27 -8.45
N LYS A 398 9.19 22.59 -9.44
CA LYS A 398 10.61 22.85 -9.27
C LYS A 398 10.92 24.07 -8.39
N ASP A 399 10.00 25.02 -8.28
CA ASP A 399 10.22 26.29 -7.60
C ASP A 399 9.79 26.20 -6.12
N LYS A 400 9.11 25.12 -5.73
CA LYS A 400 8.75 24.82 -4.34
C LYS A 400 9.96 24.28 -3.58
N MET A 401 10.25 24.86 -2.41
CA MET A 401 11.24 24.32 -1.46
C MET A 401 10.65 23.08 -0.78
N SER A 402 11.37 21.95 -0.85
CA SER A 402 11.05 20.77 -0.06
C SER A 402 11.51 20.97 1.38
N ARG A 403 10.70 20.53 2.35
CA ARG A 403 10.90 20.77 3.78
C ARG A 403 10.16 19.75 4.63
N PHE A 404 10.62 19.58 5.87
CA PHE A 404 9.98 18.70 6.86
C PHE A 404 9.41 19.54 8.01
N GLY A 405 8.13 19.34 8.30
CA GLY A 405 7.44 19.94 9.42
C GLY A 405 7.55 19.06 10.64
N ILE A 406 8.04 19.62 11.75
CA ILE A 406 8.14 18.94 13.05
C ILE A 406 7.05 19.54 13.95
N LEU A 407 6.08 18.71 14.34
CA LEU A 407 4.96 19.11 15.19
C LEU A 407 4.84 18.15 16.38
N LYS A 408 4.53 18.68 17.57
CA LYS A 408 4.26 17.83 18.74
C LYS A 408 3.11 16.86 18.41
N LYS A 409 3.30 15.58 18.70
CA LYS A 409 2.32 14.51 18.46
C LYS A 409 0.96 14.81 19.08
N ASN A 410 0.92 15.38 20.28
CA ASN A 410 -0.31 15.73 20.99
C ASN A 410 -0.76 17.19 20.80
N ALA A 411 -0.26 17.88 19.76
CA ALA A 411 -0.60 19.27 19.49
C ALA A 411 -2.11 19.48 19.31
N LYS A 412 -2.59 20.67 19.68
CA LYS A 412 -4.00 21.10 19.50
C LYS A 412 -4.18 22.06 18.33
N ASN A 413 -3.10 22.63 17.85
CA ASN A 413 -3.03 23.54 16.72
C ASN A 413 -1.63 23.45 16.08
N ALA A 414 -1.36 24.25 15.06
CA ALA A 414 -0.07 24.25 14.35
C ALA A 414 0.90 25.35 14.86
N ASP A 415 0.66 25.95 16.02
CA ASP A 415 1.45 27.10 16.49
C ASP A 415 2.92 26.74 16.75
N ASP A 416 3.16 25.52 17.24
CA ASP A 416 4.49 24.97 17.55
C ASP A 416 5.12 24.23 16.34
N LEU A 417 4.55 24.34 15.13
CA LEU A 417 5.08 23.69 13.93
C LEU A 417 6.38 24.35 13.48
N VAL A 418 7.46 23.58 13.42
CA VAL A 418 8.75 24.04 12.88
C VAL A 418 8.98 23.45 11.51
N TRP A 419 9.21 24.29 10.50
CA TRP A 419 9.60 23.87 9.16
C TRP A 419 11.11 23.85 9.03
N VAL A 420 11.67 22.72 8.57
CA VAL A 420 13.09 22.56 8.28
C VAL A 420 13.28 22.31 6.79
N ASP A 421 13.96 23.23 6.12
CA ASP A 421 14.21 23.14 4.68
C ASP A 421 15.13 21.96 4.36
N SER A 422 14.78 21.23 3.31
CA SER A 422 15.52 20.07 2.80
C SER A 422 15.49 20.10 1.27
N PRO A 423 16.35 20.92 0.63
CA PRO A 423 16.29 21.15 -0.81
C PRO A 423 16.47 19.85 -1.61
N ASP A 424 15.85 19.82 -2.79
CA ASP A 424 15.92 18.73 -3.78
C ASP A 424 15.58 17.33 -3.26
N THR A 425 14.85 17.23 -2.15
CA THR A 425 14.50 15.96 -1.51
C THR A 425 13.05 15.59 -1.78
N PHE A 426 12.82 14.46 -2.44
CA PHE A 426 11.50 13.84 -2.55
C PHE A 426 11.52 12.39 -2.05
N CYS A 427 10.91 12.10 -0.91
CA CYS A 427 10.75 10.76 -0.35
C CYS A 427 9.30 10.31 -0.52
N PHE A 428 9.10 9.21 -1.24
CA PHE A 428 7.76 8.61 -1.39
C PHE A 428 7.37 7.83 -0.13
N HIS A 429 8.35 7.24 0.56
CA HIS A 429 8.14 6.55 1.84
C HIS A 429 9.19 6.95 2.86
N LEU A 430 8.74 7.13 4.10
CA LEU A 430 9.56 7.33 5.29
C LEU A 430 9.47 6.06 6.14
N TRP A 431 10.59 5.36 6.31
CA TRP A 431 10.63 4.05 6.95
C TRP A 431 10.45 4.19 8.46
N ASN A 432 11.18 5.13 9.07
CA ASN A 432 11.07 5.42 10.49
C ASN A 432 11.65 6.80 10.83
N ALA A 433 11.32 7.32 12.01
CA ALA A 433 11.95 8.49 12.61
C ALA A 433 12.13 8.31 14.13
N TRP A 434 13.11 8.99 14.71
CA TRP A 434 13.33 9.02 16.16
C TRP A 434 13.98 10.33 16.59
N GLU A 435 14.00 10.57 17.90
CA GLU A 435 14.69 11.70 18.51
C GLU A 435 16.07 11.24 18.99
N GLU A 436 17.14 11.98 18.68
CA GLU A 436 18.49 11.79 19.22
C GLU A 436 18.70 12.83 20.35
N PRO A 437 18.59 12.44 21.64
CA PRO A 437 18.71 13.37 22.75
C PRO A 437 20.08 14.04 22.85
N GLU A 438 21.13 13.40 22.35
CA GLU A 438 22.51 13.89 22.43
C GLU A 438 22.78 15.07 21.48
N SER A 439 22.07 15.13 20.34
CA SER A 439 22.21 16.21 19.34
C SER A 439 21.02 17.15 19.32
N ASP A 440 19.96 16.87 20.09
CA ASP A 440 18.68 17.57 20.06
C ASP A 440 18.06 17.57 18.65
N GLU A 441 18.18 16.44 17.94
CA GLU A 441 17.73 16.29 16.56
C GLU A 441 16.60 15.29 16.43
N VAL A 442 15.72 15.53 15.45
CA VAL A 442 14.85 14.48 14.89
C VAL A 442 15.57 13.85 13.70
N VAL A 443 15.80 12.54 13.77
CA VAL A 443 16.37 11.75 12.68
C VAL A 443 15.26 11.08 11.91
N VAL A 444 15.27 11.24 10.59
CA VAL A 444 14.30 10.65 9.66
C VAL A 444 15.06 9.75 8.69
N ILE A 445 14.61 8.50 8.55
CA ILE A 445 15.12 7.57 7.54
C ILE A 445 14.01 7.28 6.53
N GLY A 446 14.31 7.48 5.25
CA GLY A 446 13.42 7.16 4.14
C GLY A 446 14.16 6.87 2.85
N SER A 447 13.41 6.53 1.81
CA SER A 447 13.92 6.36 0.45
C SER A 447 13.57 7.59 -0.38
N CYS A 448 14.59 8.35 -0.75
CA CYS A 448 14.40 9.65 -1.40
C CYS A 448 15.03 9.68 -2.79
N MET A 449 14.34 10.36 -3.69
CA MET A 449 14.78 10.68 -5.04
C MET A 449 15.25 12.12 -5.06
N THR A 450 16.45 12.33 -5.59
CA THR A 450 16.97 13.65 -5.92
C THR A 450 17.05 13.74 -7.43
N ARG A 451 16.66 14.89 -8.01
CA ARG A 451 16.74 15.04 -9.47
C ARG A 451 18.22 15.05 -9.87
N ARG A 452 18.58 14.22 -10.86
CA ARG A 452 19.94 14.24 -11.41
C ARG A 452 20.16 15.57 -12.14
N THR A 453 20.93 16.47 -11.52
CA THR A 453 21.55 17.57 -12.26
C THR A 453 22.58 16.97 -13.23
N PRO A 454 22.79 17.52 -14.43
CA PRO A 454 23.73 16.98 -15.42
C PRO A 454 25.17 16.79 -14.90
N SER A 455 25.54 17.35 -13.75
CA SER A 455 26.87 17.35 -13.16
C SER A 455 27.14 16.30 -12.07
N SER A 456 26.16 15.48 -11.64
CA SER A 456 26.40 14.50 -10.56
C SER A 456 26.43 13.05 -11.06
N THR A 457 27.61 12.43 -10.95
CA THR A 457 27.84 10.99 -11.14
C THR A 457 27.37 10.20 -9.91
N ASN A 458 26.65 9.09 -10.16
CA ASN A 458 26.21 8.03 -9.24
C ASN A 458 26.58 8.18 -7.76
N ALA A 459 25.65 8.70 -6.95
CA ALA A 459 25.63 8.47 -5.53
C ALA A 459 24.20 8.17 -5.06
N THR A 460 23.96 6.93 -4.65
CA THR A 460 22.86 6.61 -3.73
C THR A 460 23.19 7.33 -2.42
N ARG A 461 22.49 8.41 -2.10
CA ARG A 461 22.75 9.19 -0.88
C ARG A 461 21.65 8.87 0.13
N ALA A 462 22.02 8.26 1.26
CA ALA A 462 21.18 8.28 2.44
C ALA A 462 21.11 9.74 2.90
N SER A 463 19.95 10.37 2.76
CA SER A 463 19.72 11.73 3.25
C SER A 463 19.43 11.66 4.75
N ARG A 464 20.43 12.00 5.57
CA ARG A 464 20.23 12.30 7.00
C ARG A 464 19.75 13.75 7.07
N ALA A 465 18.45 13.95 7.26
CA ALA A 465 17.92 15.24 7.66
C ALA A 465 18.04 15.32 9.18
N CYS A 466 19.04 16.05 9.65
CA CYS A 466 19.22 16.40 11.06
C CYS A 466 18.46 17.70 11.31
N CYS A 467 17.35 17.63 12.04
CA CYS A 467 16.51 18.79 12.35
C CYS A 467 16.72 19.20 13.82
N PRO A 468 17.40 20.31 14.13
CA PRO A 468 17.52 20.77 15.52
C PRO A 468 16.13 21.13 16.06
N LYS A 469 15.80 20.68 17.27
CA LYS A 469 14.67 21.24 18.01
C LYS A 469 15.02 22.70 18.29
N SER A 470 14.10 23.60 17.99
CA SER A 470 14.34 25.05 17.90
C SER A 470 15.10 25.65 19.09
N GLY A 471 15.94 26.65 18.78
CA GLY A 471 16.73 27.42 19.73
C GLY A 471 15.92 28.07 20.85
N SER A 472 16.57 28.16 22.00
CA SER A 472 16.14 28.87 23.19
C SER A 472 16.12 30.37 22.92
N ILE A 473 14.94 31.00 22.98
CA ILE A 473 14.69 32.30 23.64
C ILE A 473 13.34 32.25 24.33
#